data_AF-A0A7C3Y781-F1
#
_entry.id   AF-A0A7C3Y781-F1
#
_cell.length_a   1.000
_cell.length_b   1.000
_cell.length_c   1.000
_cell.angle_alpha   90.00
_cell.angle_beta   90.00
_cell.angle_gamma   90.00
#
_symmetry.space_group_name_H-M   'P 1'
#
loop_
_entity.id
_entity.type
_entity.pdbx_description
1 polymer ?
#
loop_
_entity_poly.entity_id
_entity_poly.type
_entity_poly.pdbx_seq_one_letter_code
_entity_poly.pdbx_strand_id
1 'polypeptide(L)'
;MIEGGVGRLRLLLSRFIPLFLIIFGVTGLFAWPLSGIYLNSTVRGVESALNSAIVDLQNVERAVKDSYLNLEELERPMEGFAGGLEEMVETVNTSFASMLEFSKGLDAVSFTLIQASENWALRLISEEFAENLRSMGGSFKDLSKAIREVKIQELLSEFKALKPIVEGGVKIIAFLKALIKALSNIIGTVTERITTLKDTIGTFKKAVLILISDAALIHLSTALVGLTLHGRRLNNYEVSG
;
A
#
# COMPACT_ATOMS: atom_id res chain seq x y z
N MET A 1 -26.41 56.02 64.01
CA MET A 1 -27.26 55.32 63.01
C MET A 1 -26.50 54.28 62.16
N ILE A 2 -25.16 54.28 62.09
CA ILE A 2 -24.39 53.32 61.27
C ILE A 2 -24.21 51.94 61.96
N GLU A 3 -24.17 51.88 63.30
CA GLU A 3 -23.96 50.62 64.05
C GLU A 3 -25.10 49.60 63.92
N GLY A 4 -26.35 50.05 63.78
CA GLY A 4 -27.50 49.15 63.58
C GLY A 4 -27.52 48.45 62.22
N GLY A 5 -26.91 49.05 61.19
CA GLY A 5 -26.79 48.49 59.85
C GLY A 5 -25.73 47.38 59.77
N VAL A 6 -24.58 47.58 60.42
CA VAL A 6 -23.48 46.62 60.45
C VAL A 6 -23.90 45.34 61.19
N GLY A 7 -24.64 45.45 62.29
CA GLY A 7 -25.17 44.30 63.03
C GLY A 7 -26.13 43.44 62.22
N ARG A 8 -27.10 44.05 61.51
CA ARG A 8 -28.04 43.32 60.63
C ARG A 8 -27.34 42.68 59.45
N LEU A 9 -26.38 43.35 58.83
CA LEU A 9 -25.59 42.82 57.72
C LEU A 9 -24.76 41.59 58.16
N ARG A 10 -24.13 41.65 59.33
CA ARG A 10 -23.36 40.53 59.91
C ARG A 10 -24.25 39.33 60.23
N LEU A 11 -25.48 39.56 60.66
CA LEU A 11 -26.47 38.53 61.00
C LEU A 11 -27.08 37.87 59.75
N LEU A 12 -27.25 38.64 58.67
CA LEU A 12 -27.60 38.13 57.35
C LEU A 12 -26.45 37.31 56.76
N LEU A 13 -25.25 37.86 56.70
CA LEU A 13 -24.06 37.16 56.19
C LEU A 13 -23.80 35.85 56.94
N SER A 14 -23.96 35.83 58.27
CA SER A 14 -23.80 34.60 59.06
C SER A 14 -24.88 33.53 58.79
N ARG A 15 -26.06 33.90 58.28
CA ARG A 15 -27.09 32.95 57.81
C ARG A 15 -26.80 32.43 56.41
N PHE A 16 -26.41 33.32 55.50
CA PHE A 16 -26.26 32.97 54.10
C PHE A 16 -24.98 32.21 53.80
N ILE A 17 -23.87 32.49 54.48
CA ILE A 17 -22.57 31.87 54.18
C ILE A 17 -22.61 30.33 54.38
N PRO A 18 -23.05 29.77 55.51
CA PRO A 18 -23.09 28.31 55.68
C PRO A 18 -24.04 27.63 54.70
N LEU A 19 -25.21 28.23 54.45
CA LEU A 19 -26.20 27.68 53.53
C LEU A 19 -25.69 27.68 52.08
N PHE A 20 -25.03 28.77 51.68
CA PHE A 20 -24.37 28.89 50.38
C PHE A 20 -23.28 27.83 50.20
N LEU A 21 -22.43 27.62 51.21
CA LEU A 21 -21.37 26.59 51.15
C LEU A 21 -21.94 25.17 51.04
N ILE A 22 -23.03 24.86 51.74
CA ILE A 22 -23.73 23.58 51.62
C ILE A 22 -24.30 23.41 50.21
N ILE A 23 -25.06 24.39 49.71
CA ILE A 23 -25.68 24.31 48.38
C ILE A 23 -24.61 24.22 47.29
N PHE A 24 -23.57 25.04 47.37
CA PHE A 24 -22.45 25.02 46.41
C PHE A 24 -21.68 23.70 46.47
N GLY A 25 -21.39 23.19 47.66
CA GLY A 25 -20.73 21.91 47.85
C GLY A 25 -21.55 20.73 47.33
N VAL A 26 -22.84 20.66 47.69
CA VAL A 26 -23.74 19.60 47.24
C VAL A 26 -23.95 19.66 45.72
N THR A 27 -24.20 20.84 45.16
CA THR A 27 -24.40 20.99 43.71
C THR A 27 -23.17 20.58 42.92
N GLY A 28 -21.97 20.96 43.37
CA GLY A 28 -20.72 20.55 42.73
C GLY A 28 -20.44 19.05 42.83
N LEU A 29 -20.88 18.40 43.90
CA LEU A 29 -20.80 16.95 44.11
C LEU A 29 -21.59 16.15 43.05
N PHE A 30 -22.63 16.74 42.45
CA PHE A 30 -23.41 16.10 41.39
C PHE A 30 -23.01 16.58 39.99
N ALA A 31 -22.68 17.85 39.82
CA ALA A 31 -22.35 18.42 38.51
C ALA A 31 -21.02 17.88 37.93
N TRP A 32 -20.00 17.70 38.77
CA TRP A 32 -18.69 17.22 38.33
C TRP A 32 -18.67 15.75 37.90
N PRO A 33 -19.28 14.80 38.63
CA PRO A 33 -19.38 13.41 38.17
C PRO A 33 -20.15 13.28 36.85
N LEU A 34 -21.23 14.05 36.65
CA LEU A 34 -21.98 14.04 35.38
C LEU A 34 -21.11 14.50 34.22
N SER A 35 -20.36 15.59 34.41
CA SER A 35 -19.39 16.09 33.42
C SER A 35 -18.30 15.04 33.13
N GLY A 36 -17.86 14.32 34.17
CA GLY A 36 -16.91 13.23 34.05
C GLY A 36 -17.42 12.03 33.25
N ILE A 37 -18.67 11.63 33.46
CA ILE A 37 -19.32 10.56 32.69
C ILE A 37 -19.39 10.93 31.20
N TYR A 38 -19.80 12.16 30.90
CA TYR A 38 -19.87 12.67 29.52
C TYR A 38 -18.48 12.69 28.84
N LEU A 39 -17.46 13.21 29.52
CA LEU A 39 -16.08 13.22 29.01
C LEU A 39 -15.55 11.80 28.79
N ASN A 40 -15.80 10.87 29.72
CA ASN A 40 -15.37 9.48 29.58
C ASN A 40 -16.06 8.78 28.41
N SER A 41 -17.35 9.02 28.19
CA SER A 41 -18.07 8.52 27.01
C SER A 41 -17.45 9.03 25.71
N THR A 42 -17.16 10.33 25.64
CA THR A 42 -16.53 10.96 24.47
C THR A 42 -15.15 10.36 24.22
N VAL A 43 -14.31 10.22 25.25
CA VAL A 43 -12.98 9.61 25.16
C VAL A 43 -13.05 8.16 24.67
N ARG A 44 -13.99 7.36 25.18
CA ARG A 44 -14.19 5.98 24.71
C ARG A 44 -14.58 5.92 23.22
N GLY A 45 -15.40 6.87 22.76
CA GLY A 45 -15.74 6.99 21.34
C GLY A 45 -14.50 7.24 20.48
N VAL A 46 -13.64 8.17 20.89
CA VAL A 46 -12.38 8.45 20.19
C VAL A 46 -11.42 7.25 20.24
N GLU A 47 -11.26 6.59 21.39
CA GLU A 47 -10.45 5.36 21.53
C GLU A 47 -10.94 4.26 20.56
N SER A 48 -12.25 4.08 20.43
CA SER A 48 -12.85 3.12 19.51
C SER A 48 -12.56 3.48 18.04
N ALA A 49 -12.70 4.75 17.67
CA ALA A 49 -12.40 5.22 16.31
C ALA A 49 -10.91 5.02 15.95
N LEU A 50 -10.01 5.30 16.90
CA LEU A 50 -8.57 5.07 16.69
C LEU A 50 -8.23 3.59 16.56
N ASN A 51 -8.83 2.72 17.37
CA ASN A 51 -8.63 1.28 17.24
C ASN A 51 -9.15 0.76 15.90
N SER A 52 -10.30 1.26 15.41
CA SER A 52 -10.81 0.94 14.08
C SER A 52 -9.82 1.37 12.99
N ALA A 53 -9.33 2.61 13.07
CA ALA A 53 -8.37 3.14 12.09
C ALA A 53 -7.05 2.34 12.05
N ILE A 54 -6.58 1.82 13.19
CA ILE A 54 -5.41 0.91 13.24
C ILE A 54 -5.71 -0.38 12.46
N VAL A 55 -6.88 -0.99 12.69
CA VAL A 55 -7.28 -2.23 11.98
C VAL A 55 -7.38 -1.98 10.47
N ASP A 56 -7.97 -0.86 10.07
CA ASP A 56 -8.08 -0.49 8.66
C ASP A 56 -6.69 -0.30 8.03
N LEU A 57 -5.77 0.39 8.71
CA LEU A 57 -4.39 0.55 8.23
C LEU A 57 -3.64 -0.78 8.12
N GLN A 58 -3.84 -1.70 9.07
CA GLN A 58 -3.25 -3.05 8.99
C GLN A 58 -3.78 -3.84 7.79
N ASN A 59 -5.06 -3.67 7.45
CA ASN A 59 -5.64 -4.29 6.26
C ASN A 59 -5.07 -3.69 4.97
N VAL A 60 -4.92 -2.36 4.92
CA VAL A 60 -4.26 -1.69 3.79
C VAL A 60 -2.81 -2.13 3.68
N GLU A 61 -2.06 -2.20 4.79
CA GLU A 61 -0.67 -2.67 4.81
C GLU A 61 -0.54 -4.08 4.22
N ARG A 62 -1.43 -4.99 4.62
CA ARG A 62 -1.48 -6.35 4.06
C ARG A 62 -1.73 -6.33 2.55
N ALA A 63 -2.73 -5.58 2.09
CA ALA A 63 -3.02 -5.47 0.66
C ALA A 63 -1.86 -4.87 -0.15
N VAL A 64 -1.15 -3.89 0.42
CA VAL A 64 0.07 -3.28 -0.17
C VAL A 64 1.19 -4.31 -0.27
N LYS A 65 1.38 -5.13 0.78
CA LYS A 65 2.37 -6.22 0.78
C LYS A 65 2.03 -7.29 -0.26
N ASP A 66 0.78 -7.70 -0.34
CA ASP A 66 0.31 -8.69 -1.33
C ASP A 66 0.50 -8.15 -2.76
N SER A 67 0.19 -6.87 -2.98
CA SER A 67 0.42 -6.22 -4.28
C SER A 67 1.91 -6.18 -4.65
N TYR A 68 2.80 -5.97 -3.68
CA TYR A 68 4.24 -6.02 -3.92
C TYR A 68 4.71 -7.40 -4.39
N LEU A 69 4.23 -8.46 -3.72
CA LEU A 69 4.56 -9.85 -4.05
C LEU A 69 4.05 -10.21 -5.45
N ASN A 70 2.82 -9.80 -5.79
CA ASN A 70 2.26 -10.03 -7.14
C ASN A 70 3.11 -9.36 -8.23
N LEU A 71 3.64 -8.16 -7.98
CA LEU A 71 4.55 -7.49 -8.92
C LEU A 71 5.89 -8.22 -9.03
N GLU A 72 6.39 -8.79 -7.94
CA GLU A 72 7.62 -9.61 -7.95
C GLU A 72 7.44 -10.92 -8.72
N GLU A 73 6.28 -11.57 -8.56
CA GLU A 73 5.89 -12.74 -9.34
C GLU A 73 5.72 -12.43 -10.84
N LEU A 74 5.34 -11.19 -11.20
CA LEU A 74 5.20 -10.74 -12.58
C LEU A 74 6.54 -10.30 -13.20
N GLU A 75 7.44 -9.68 -12.43
CA GLU A 75 8.74 -9.19 -12.90
C GLU A 75 9.62 -10.33 -13.41
N ARG A 76 9.76 -11.40 -12.62
CA ARG A 76 10.65 -12.53 -12.93
C ARG A 76 10.35 -13.21 -14.28
N PRO A 77 9.09 -13.59 -14.62
CA PRO A 77 8.78 -14.17 -15.92
C PRO A 77 8.93 -13.16 -17.06
N MET A 78 8.75 -11.86 -16.80
CA MET A 78 8.98 -10.83 -17.82
C MET A 78 10.46 -10.65 -18.16
N GLU A 79 11.33 -10.63 -17.15
CA GLU A 79 12.79 -10.64 -17.37
C GLU A 79 13.22 -11.91 -18.10
N GLY A 80 12.68 -13.07 -17.70
CA GLY A 80 12.91 -14.35 -18.39
C GLY A 80 12.45 -14.33 -19.85
N PHE A 81 11.29 -13.75 -20.14
CA PHE A 81 10.78 -13.60 -21.50
C PHE A 81 11.65 -12.66 -22.35
N ALA A 82 12.15 -11.56 -21.78
CA ALA A 82 13.09 -10.66 -22.47
C ALA A 82 14.37 -11.40 -22.89
N GLY A 83 14.94 -12.20 -21.99
CA GLY A 83 16.10 -13.05 -22.28
C GLY A 83 15.80 -14.12 -23.34
N GLY A 84 14.64 -14.79 -23.24
CA GLY A 84 14.23 -15.80 -24.21
C GLY A 84 13.99 -15.24 -25.62
N LEU A 85 13.50 -14.00 -25.75
CA LEU A 85 13.39 -13.33 -27.05
C LEU A 85 14.76 -13.11 -27.70
N GLU A 86 15.78 -12.76 -26.92
CA GLU A 86 17.15 -12.55 -27.42
C GLU A 86 17.75 -13.87 -27.91
N GLU A 87 17.63 -14.94 -27.14
CA GLU A 87 18.06 -16.29 -27.51
C GLU A 87 17.34 -16.80 -28.75
N MET A 88 16.02 -16.56 -28.87
CA MET A 88 15.25 -16.97 -30.03
C MET A 88 15.67 -16.19 -31.29
N VAL A 89 15.92 -14.88 -31.19
CA VAL A 89 16.44 -14.08 -32.31
C VAL A 89 17.81 -14.59 -32.77
N GLU A 90 18.70 -14.93 -31.84
CA GLU A 90 20.01 -15.50 -32.16
C GLU A 90 19.90 -16.88 -32.82
N THR A 91 19.04 -17.76 -32.28
CA THR A 91 18.78 -19.10 -32.81
C THR A 91 18.21 -19.03 -34.22
N VAL A 92 17.24 -18.14 -34.48
CA VAL A 92 16.64 -17.94 -35.80
C VAL A 92 17.67 -17.38 -36.78
N ASN A 93 18.48 -16.41 -36.37
CA ASN A 93 19.56 -15.87 -37.20
C ASN A 93 20.59 -16.94 -37.60
N THR A 94 21.04 -17.74 -36.64
CA THR A 94 21.99 -18.83 -36.88
C THR A 94 21.40 -19.86 -37.84
N SER A 95 20.17 -20.30 -37.57
CA SER A 95 19.45 -21.26 -38.43
C SER A 95 19.30 -20.72 -39.87
N PHE A 96 18.97 -19.44 -40.01
CA PHE A 96 18.85 -18.81 -41.33
C PHE A 96 20.18 -18.72 -42.07
N ALA A 97 21.26 -18.38 -41.38
CA ALA A 97 22.60 -18.37 -41.96
C ALA A 97 22.98 -19.75 -42.51
N SER A 98 22.72 -20.82 -41.74
CA SER A 98 22.93 -22.20 -42.18
C SER A 98 22.06 -22.58 -43.39
N MET A 99 20.79 -22.17 -43.41
CA MET A 99 19.90 -22.40 -44.57
C MET A 99 20.41 -21.69 -45.84
N LEU A 100 20.91 -20.46 -45.71
CA LEU A 100 21.50 -19.72 -46.83
C LEU A 100 22.76 -20.41 -47.35
N GLU A 101 23.60 -20.95 -46.47
CA GLU A 101 24.78 -21.72 -46.85
C GLU A 101 24.41 -23.03 -47.56
N PHE A 102 23.41 -23.74 -47.05
CA PHE A 102 22.85 -24.92 -47.72
C PHE A 102 22.29 -24.61 -49.12
N SER A 103 21.57 -23.49 -49.28
CA SER A 103 21.10 -23.01 -50.59
C SER A 103 22.26 -22.76 -51.57
N LYS A 104 23.38 -22.18 -51.12
CA LYS A 104 24.57 -22.02 -51.97
C LYS A 104 25.15 -23.38 -52.40
N GLY A 105 25.14 -24.36 -51.50
CA GLY A 105 25.52 -25.73 -51.82
C GLY A 105 24.62 -26.36 -52.88
N LEU A 106 23.30 -26.17 -52.76
CA LEU A 106 22.33 -26.63 -53.77
C LEU A 106 22.54 -25.97 -55.14
N ASP A 107 22.84 -24.67 -55.19
CA ASP A 107 23.18 -23.99 -56.45
C ASP A 107 24.42 -24.62 -57.11
N ALA A 108 25.45 -24.93 -56.33
CA ALA A 108 26.67 -25.55 -56.84
C ALA A 108 26.43 -26.97 -57.37
N VAL A 109 25.64 -27.78 -56.65
CA VAL A 109 25.25 -29.13 -57.10
C VAL A 109 24.38 -29.05 -58.36
N SER A 110 23.37 -28.16 -58.36
CA SER A 110 22.51 -27.90 -59.52
C SER A 110 23.33 -27.58 -60.77
N PHE A 111 24.27 -26.64 -60.64
CA PHE A 111 25.15 -26.24 -61.73
C PHE A 111 25.99 -27.41 -62.25
N THR A 112 26.55 -28.20 -61.35
CA THR A 112 27.37 -29.37 -61.70
C THR A 112 26.56 -30.44 -62.43
N LEU A 113 25.34 -30.73 -61.97
CA LEU A 113 24.44 -31.69 -62.62
C LEU A 113 24.02 -31.23 -64.02
N ILE A 114 23.70 -29.94 -64.18
CA ILE A 114 23.36 -29.37 -65.49
C ILE A 114 24.57 -29.46 -66.42
N GLN A 115 25.77 -29.06 -65.98
CA GLN A 115 26.99 -29.20 -66.79
C GLN A 115 27.29 -30.65 -67.17
N ALA A 116 27.13 -31.59 -66.24
CA ALA A 116 27.32 -33.01 -66.52
C ALA A 116 26.31 -33.52 -67.56
N SER A 117 25.06 -33.06 -67.52
CA SER A 117 24.04 -33.40 -68.53
C SER A 117 24.38 -32.87 -69.92
N GLU A 118 25.08 -31.73 -70.00
CA GLU A 118 25.48 -31.12 -71.26
C GLU A 118 26.74 -31.75 -71.86
N ASN A 119 27.41 -32.66 -71.13
CA ASN A 119 28.58 -33.37 -71.62
C ASN A 119 28.21 -34.30 -72.79
N TRP A 120 28.76 -33.99 -73.96
CA TRP A 120 28.54 -34.70 -75.21
C TRP A 120 28.80 -36.22 -75.12
N ALA A 121 29.80 -36.65 -74.33
CA ALA A 121 30.14 -38.06 -74.17
C ALA A 121 29.07 -38.82 -73.38
N LEU A 122 28.45 -38.17 -72.39
CA LEU A 122 27.36 -38.74 -71.59
C LEU A 122 26.07 -38.85 -72.42
N ARG A 123 25.76 -37.82 -73.21
CA ARG A 123 24.59 -37.80 -74.11
C ARG A 123 24.66 -38.88 -75.20
N LEU A 124 25.87 -39.14 -75.72
CA LEU A 124 26.11 -40.24 -76.66
C LEU A 124 25.86 -41.62 -76.04
N ILE A 125 26.12 -41.79 -74.74
CA ILE A 125 25.92 -43.04 -74.02
C ILE A 125 24.43 -43.22 -73.64
N SER A 126 23.77 -42.17 -73.13
CA SER A 126 22.35 -42.20 -72.77
C SER A 126 21.77 -40.78 -72.64
N GLU A 127 20.90 -40.41 -73.58
CA GLU A 127 20.18 -39.13 -73.54
C GLU A 127 19.17 -39.07 -72.38
N GLU A 128 18.54 -40.19 -72.03
CA GLU A 128 17.60 -40.27 -70.89
C GLU A 128 18.30 -40.00 -69.56
N PHE A 129 19.49 -40.56 -69.36
CA PHE A 129 20.28 -40.30 -68.16
C PHE A 129 20.73 -38.82 -68.10
N ALA A 130 21.14 -38.24 -69.23
CA ALA A 130 21.47 -36.83 -69.31
C ALA A 130 20.27 -35.93 -68.94
N GLU A 131 19.07 -36.19 -69.49
CA GLU A 131 17.88 -35.39 -69.16
C GLU A 131 17.45 -35.55 -67.69
N ASN A 132 17.63 -36.74 -67.10
CA ASN A 132 17.40 -36.96 -65.67
C ASN A 132 18.35 -36.12 -64.80
N LEU A 133 19.64 -36.02 -65.13
CA LEU A 133 20.58 -35.14 -64.45
C LEU A 133 20.17 -33.66 -64.59
N ARG A 134 19.73 -33.26 -65.79
CA ARG A 134 19.28 -31.89 -66.08
C ARG A 134 18.04 -31.52 -65.25
N SER A 135 17.06 -32.41 -65.19
CA SER A 135 15.84 -32.27 -64.39
C SER A 135 16.12 -32.19 -62.89
N MET A 136 17.02 -33.04 -62.38
CA MET A 136 17.46 -33.00 -60.99
C MET A 136 18.18 -31.70 -60.65
N GLY A 137 19.05 -31.22 -61.55
CA GLY A 137 19.70 -29.92 -61.44
C GLY A 137 18.67 -28.78 -61.39
N GLY A 138 17.65 -28.79 -62.24
CA GLY A 138 16.53 -27.84 -62.20
C GLY A 138 15.79 -27.84 -60.87
N SER A 139 15.47 -29.01 -60.34
CA SER A 139 14.78 -29.17 -59.05
C SER A 139 15.59 -28.60 -57.87
N PHE A 140 16.91 -28.81 -57.85
CA PHE A 140 17.78 -28.23 -56.82
C PHE A 140 17.90 -26.70 -56.93
N LYS A 141 17.87 -26.15 -58.15
CA LYS A 141 17.84 -24.71 -58.36
C LYS A 141 16.56 -24.08 -57.80
N ASP A 142 15.42 -24.70 -58.05
CA ASP A 142 14.12 -24.24 -57.54
C ASP A 142 14.05 -24.33 -56.02
N LEU A 143 14.59 -25.41 -55.42
CA LEU A 143 14.69 -25.54 -53.96
C LEU A 143 15.57 -24.46 -53.34
N SER A 144 16.74 -24.18 -53.92
CA SER A 144 17.64 -23.11 -53.47
C SER A 144 16.94 -21.74 -53.51
N LYS A 145 16.20 -21.46 -54.59
CA LYS A 145 15.40 -20.23 -54.73
C LYS A 145 14.33 -20.12 -53.63
N ALA A 146 13.57 -21.20 -53.40
CA ALA A 146 12.54 -21.24 -52.37
C ALA A 146 13.11 -20.95 -50.97
N ILE A 147 14.29 -21.49 -50.65
CA ILE A 147 14.98 -21.22 -49.37
C ILE A 147 15.33 -19.74 -49.19
N ARG A 148 15.77 -19.06 -50.27
CA ARG A 148 16.12 -17.62 -50.23
C ARG A 148 14.90 -16.71 -50.11
N GLU A 149 13.75 -17.17 -50.58
CA GLU A 149 12.49 -16.42 -50.55
C GLU A 149 11.76 -16.52 -49.21
N VAL A 150 12.22 -17.37 -48.27
CA VAL A 150 11.65 -17.45 -46.92
C VAL A 150 11.80 -16.10 -46.20
N LYS A 151 10.67 -15.53 -45.78
CA LYS A 151 10.57 -14.21 -45.12
C LYS A 151 11.01 -14.19 -43.64
N ILE A 152 12.14 -14.80 -43.31
CA ILE A 152 12.66 -14.82 -41.93
C ILE A 152 12.99 -13.40 -41.41
N GLN A 153 13.28 -12.45 -42.30
CA GLN A 153 13.53 -11.05 -41.92
C GLN A 153 12.29 -10.36 -41.33
N GLU A 154 11.09 -10.71 -41.79
CA GLU A 154 9.82 -10.18 -41.25
C GLU A 154 9.63 -10.69 -39.81
N LEU A 155 9.79 -11.99 -39.60
CA LEU A 155 9.74 -12.63 -38.28
C LEU A 155 10.80 -12.06 -37.30
N LEU A 156 12.03 -11.88 -37.75
CA LEU A 156 13.10 -11.27 -36.94
C LEU A 156 12.79 -9.82 -36.57
N SER A 157 12.15 -9.07 -37.46
CA SER A 157 11.74 -7.69 -37.19
C SER A 157 10.63 -7.62 -36.14
N GLU A 158 9.68 -8.55 -36.16
CA GLU A 158 8.63 -8.68 -35.15
C GLU A 158 9.21 -9.01 -33.77
N PHE A 159 10.13 -9.98 -33.68
CA PHE A 159 10.78 -10.31 -32.41
C PHE A 159 11.61 -9.15 -31.86
N LYS A 160 12.33 -8.43 -32.72
CA LYS A 160 13.06 -7.22 -32.30
C LYS A 160 12.12 -6.12 -31.81
N ALA A 161 10.92 -5.99 -32.38
CA ALA A 161 9.91 -5.03 -31.95
C ALA A 161 9.27 -5.41 -30.59
N LEU A 162 9.24 -6.69 -30.22
CA LEU A 162 8.76 -7.13 -28.91
C LEU A 162 9.71 -6.79 -27.76
N LYS A 163 11.03 -6.80 -27.99
CA LYS A 163 12.04 -6.47 -26.97
C LYS A 163 11.77 -5.14 -26.23
N PRO A 164 11.61 -3.98 -26.90
CA PRO A 164 11.36 -2.71 -26.21
C PRO A 164 10.03 -2.67 -25.46
N ILE A 165 9.02 -3.44 -25.89
CA ILE A 165 7.73 -3.55 -25.20
C ILE A 165 7.91 -4.25 -23.85
N VAL A 166 8.65 -5.36 -23.85
CA VAL A 166 8.93 -6.13 -22.63
C VAL A 166 9.79 -5.32 -21.66
N GLU A 167 10.86 -4.68 -22.15
CA GLU A 167 11.69 -3.77 -21.35
C GLU A 167 10.88 -2.60 -20.76
N GLY A 168 9.94 -2.06 -21.55
CA GLY A 168 9.00 -1.04 -21.09
C GLY A 168 8.13 -1.53 -19.93
N GLY A 169 7.61 -2.75 -20.03
CA GLY A 169 6.81 -3.33 -18.96
C GLY A 169 7.63 -3.62 -17.69
N VAL A 170 8.89 -4.06 -17.79
CA VAL A 170 9.78 -4.23 -16.62
C VAL A 170 9.98 -2.89 -15.89
N LYS A 171 10.21 -1.80 -16.65
CA LYS A 171 10.32 -0.44 -16.06
C LYS A 171 9.03 0.01 -15.37
N ILE A 172 7.86 -0.32 -15.91
CA ILE A 172 6.57 -0.03 -15.28
C ILE A 172 6.44 -0.80 -13.97
N ILE A 173 6.80 -2.08 -13.93
CA ILE A 173 6.77 -2.89 -12.70
C ILE A 173 7.70 -2.29 -11.63
N ALA A 174 8.93 -1.92 -12.00
CA ALA A 174 9.86 -1.28 -11.09
C ALA A 174 9.31 0.05 -10.51
N PHE A 175 8.66 0.86 -11.35
CA PHE A 175 7.98 2.08 -10.92
C PHE A 175 6.82 1.79 -9.94
N LEU A 176 5.98 0.80 -10.23
CA LEU A 176 4.89 0.39 -9.35
C LEU A 176 5.41 -0.12 -8.00
N LYS A 177 6.48 -0.90 -7.98
CA LYS A 177 7.15 -1.32 -6.73
C LYS A 177 7.64 -0.13 -5.91
N ALA A 178 8.21 0.89 -6.55
CA ALA A 178 8.64 2.12 -5.87
C ALA A 178 7.46 2.88 -5.24
N LEU A 179 6.33 2.98 -5.95
CA LEU A 179 5.10 3.58 -5.41
C LEU A 179 4.54 2.80 -4.22
N ILE A 180 4.49 1.47 -4.30
CA ILE A 180 4.04 0.61 -3.21
C ILE A 180 4.92 0.77 -1.97
N LYS A 181 6.24 0.88 -2.15
CA LYS A 181 7.17 1.16 -1.05
C LYS A 181 6.91 2.53 -0.40
N ALA A 182 6.65 3.56 -1.21
CA ALA A 182 6.30 4.89 -0.69
C ALA A 182 4.97 4.85 0.09
N LEU A 183 3.97 4.13 -0.41
CA LEU A 183 2.68 3.96 0.26
C LEU A 183 2.84 3.23 1.61
N SER A 184 3.66 2.17 1.65
CA SER A 184 3.99 1.45 2.89
C SER A 184 4.62 2.39 3.94
N ASN A 185 5.56 3.25 3.55
CA ASN A 185 6.15 4.24 4.45
C ASN A 185 5.11 5.24 5.00
N ILE A 186 4.17 5.68 4.17
CA ILE A 186 3.07 6.57 4.58
C ILE A 186 2.19 5.86 5.61
N ILE A 187 1.79 4.60 5.35
CA ILE A 187 0.99 3.79 6.27
C ILE A 187 1.71 3.65 7.62
N GLY A 188 3.01 3.34 7.61
CA GLY A 188 3.81 3.27 8.84
C GLY A 188 3.79 4.58 9.63
N THR A 189 3.97 5.72 8.95
CA THR A 189 3.94 7.06 9.58
C THR A 189 2.56 7.39 10.16
N VAL A 190 1.47 7.03 9.47
CA VAL A 190 0.11 7.27 9.96
C VAL A 190 -0.18 6.38 11.17
N THR A 191 0.22 5.11 11.14
CA THR A 191 0.07 4.18 12.26
C THR A 191 0.80 4.67 13.51
N GLU A 192 2.02 5.19 13.35
CA GLU A 192 2.78 5.79 14.46
C GLU A 192 2.03 6.99 15.07
N ARG A 193 1.55 7.91 14.23
CA ARG A 193 0.79 9.09 14.69
C ARG A 193 -0.50 8.72 15.42
N ILE A 194 -1.23 7.71 14.94
CA ILE A 194 -2.43 7.22 15.61
C ILE A 194 -2.09 6.60 16.97
N THR A 195 -0.98 5.88 17.06
CA THR A 195 -0.50 5.31 18.33
C THR A 195 -0.15 6.40 19.34
N THR A 196 0.61 7.43 18.93
CA THR A 196 0.92 8.59 19.77
C THR A 196 -0.35 9.33 20.22
N LEU A 197 -1.33 9.49 19.33
CA LEU A 197 -2.61 10.13 19.66
C LEU A 197 -3.38 9.30 20.70
N LYS A 198 -3.39 7.97 20.56
CA LYS A 198 -4.00 7.05 21.53
C LYS A 198 -3.35 7.17 22.90
N ASP A 199 -2.03 7.24 22.97
CA ASP A 199 -1.29 7.43 24.23
C ASP A 199 -1.59 8.79 24.88
N THR A 200 -1.69 9.83 24.05
CA THR A 200 -2.07 11.19 24.49
C THR A 200 -3.47 11.20 25.09
N ILE A 201 -4.43 10.53 24.43
CA ILE A 201 -5.81 10.39 24.95
C ILE A 201 -5.83 9.59 26.24
N GLY A 202 -5.04 8.52 26.34
CA GLY A 202 -4.90 7.75 27.58
C GLY A 202 -4.38 8.60 28.74
N THR A 203 -3.44 9.50 28.47
CA THR A 203 -2.90 10.46 29.45
C THR A 203 -3.93 11.51 29.83
N PHE A 204 -4.63 12.09 28.84
CA PHE A 204 -5.72 13.05 29.05
C PHE A 204 -6.82 12.46 29.94
N LYS A 205 -7.24 11.22 29.66
CA LYS A 205 -8.23 10.48 30.45
C LYS A 205 -7.84 10.36 31.93
N LYS A 206 -6.57 10.02 32.20
CA LYS A 206 -6.04 9.95 33.57
C LYS A 206 -6.08 11.32 34.25
N ALA A 207 -5.65 12.38 33.56
CA ALA A 207 -5.68 13.73 34.10
C ALA A 207 -7.11 14.19 34.43
N VAL A 208 -8.07 13.92 33.54
CA VAL A 208 -9.49 14.24 33.76
C VAL A 208 -10.05 13.49 34.99
N LEU A 209 -9.72 12.21 35.16
CA LEU A 209 -10.15 11.44 36.34
C LEU A 209 -9.61 12.02 37.65
N ILE A 210 -8.35 12.47 37.67
CA ILE A 210 -7.75 13.15 38.82
C ILE A 210 -8.50 14.45 39.12
N LEU A 211 -8.72 15.29 38.11
CA LEU A 211 -9.42 16.57 38.27
C LEU A 211 -10.85 16.41 38.80
N ILE A 212 -11.60 15.42 38.30
CA ILE A 212 -12.95 15.13 38.80
C ILE A 212 -12.91 14.69 40.26
N SER A 213 -11.92 13.87 40.63
CA SER A 213 -11.75 13.39 42.00
C SER A 213 -11.40 14.53 42.96
N ASP A 214 -10.47 15.40 42.56
CA ASP A 214 -10.08 16.58 43.33
C ASP A 214 -11.25 17.56 43.48
N ALA A 215 -12.00 17.82 42.39
CA ALA A 215 -13.18 18.67 42.44
C ALA A 215 -14.25 18.10 43.38
N ALA A 216 -14.53 16.79 43.31
CA ALA A 216 -15.46 16.13 44.22
C ALA A 216 -15.01 16.25 45.69
N LEU A 217 -13.71 16.09 45.96
CA LEU A 217 -13.15 16.25 47.30
C LEU A 217 -13.32 17.68 47.82
N ILE A 218 -12.99 18.70 47.01
CA ILE A 218 -13.15 20.12 47.36
C ILE A 218 -14.62 20.43 47.66
N HIS A 219 -15.54 19.98 46.83
CA HIS A 219 -16.97 20.20 47.01
C HIS A 219 -17.52 19.50 48.27
N LEU A 220 -17.06 18.27 48.54
CA LEU A 220 -17.38 17.55 49.77
C LEU A 220 -16.86 18.27 51.02
N SER A 221 -15.58 18.70 51.01
CA SER A 221 -15.00 19.46 52.10
C SER A 221 -15.74 20.79 52.33
N THR A 222 -16.11 21.48 51.26
CA THR A 222 -16.87 22.74 51.33
C THR A 222 -18.26 22.54 51.95
N ALA A 223 -18.96 21.47 51.56
CA ALA A 223 -20.24 21.10 52.15
C ALA A 223 -20.12 20.76 53.65
N LEU A 224 -19.09 20.00 54.03
CA LEU A 224 -18.82 19.63 55.42
C LEU A 224 -18.49 20.85 56.30
N VAL A 225 -17.71 21.80 55.78
CA VAL A 225 -17.43 23.08 56.48
C VAL A 225 -18.74 23.86 56.67
N GLY A 226 -19.56 23.96 55.62
CA GLY A 226 -20.88 24.59 55.69
C GLY A 226 -21.79 23.95 56.74
N LEU A 227 -21.87 22.61 56.76
CA LEU A 227 -22.63 21.84 57.74
C LEU A 227 -22.12 22.05 59.17
N THR A 228 -20.80 22.03 59.38
CA THR A 228 -20.19 22.23 60.70
C THR A 228 -20.48 23.63 61.25
N LEU A 229 -20.37 24.66 60.40
CA LEU A 229 -20.69 26.05 60.75
C LEU A 229 -22.19 26.22 61.05
N HIS A 230 -23.05 25.53 60.29
CA HIS A 230 -24.49 25.54 60.52
C HIS A 230 -24.88 24.85 61.83
N GLY A 231 -24.32 23.67 62.11
CA GLY A 231 -24.60 22.87 63.32
C GLY A 231 -24.13 23.55 64.60
N ARG A 232 -22.91 24.12 64.65
CA ARG A 232 -22.44 24.91 65.81
C ARG A 232 -23.38 26.07 66.14
N ARG A 233 -24.02 26.64 65.11
CA ARG A 233 -24.94 27.75 65.29
C ARG A 233 -26.27 27.30 65.88
N LEU A 234 -26.82 26.17 65.45
CA LEU A 234 -28.05 25.60 66.02
C LEU A 234 -27.88 25.33 67.53
N ASN A 235 -26.74 24.73 67.92
CA ASN A 235 -26.43 24.48 69.34
C ASN A 235 -26.31 25.77 70.17
N ASN A 236 -25.75 26.85 69.60
CA ASN A 236 -25.65 28.14 70.32
C ASN A 236 -27.02 28.81 70.53
N TYR A 237 -28.02 28.52 69.69
CA TYR A 237 -29.39 29.00 69.91
C TYR A 237 -30.14 28.19 70.96
N GLU A 238 -29.87 26.88 71.10
CA GLU A 238 -30.44 26.05 72.17
C GLU A 238 -29.89 26.40 73.56
N VAL A 239 -28.64 26.87 73.66
CA VAL A 239 -28.03 27.26 74.95
C VAL A 239 -28.41 28.69 75.39
N SER A 240 -28.98 29.50 74.48
CA SER A 240 -29.27 30.93 74.73
C SER A 240 -30.78 31.26 74.79
N GLY A 241 -31.65 30.27 74.64
CA GLY A 241 -33.11 30.39 74.79
C GLY A 241 -33.59 29.74 76.08
#